data_AF-A0A314UVB7-F1
#
_entry.id   AF-A0A314UVB7-F1
#
_cell.length_a   1.000
_cell.length_b   1.000
_cell.length_c   1.000
_cell.angle_alpha   90.00
_cell.angle_beta   90.00
_cell.angle_gamma   90.00
#
_symmetry.space_group_name_H-M   'P 1'
#
loop_
_entity.id
_entity.type
_entity.pdbx_description
1 polymer ?
#
loop_
_entity_poly.entity_id
_entity_poly.type
_entity_poly.pdbx_seq_one_letter_code
_entity_poly.pdbx_strand_id
1 'polypeptide(L)'
;MCNALSDQLYIYLVQFLCFDATLVEIPVEVETPDHHYYHVALFTTRNVAAMEELTWDYGIDFDDHDHPVKAFQCLCGSPFCRGRNL
;
A
#
# COMPACT_ATOMS: atom_id res chain seq x y z
N MET A 1 14.30 -18.81 12.69
CA MET A 1 12.85 -18.89 12.90
C MET A 1 12.34 -17.49 13.18
N CYS A 2 11.95 -16.74 12.15
CA CYS A 2 11.17 -15.52 12.35
C CYS A 2 9.71 -15.95 12.45
N ASN A 3 9.12 -15.77 13.64
CA ASN A 3 7.73 -16.09 13.91
C ASN A 3 6.83 -15.10 13.16
N ALA A 4 6.23 -15.54 12.07
CA ALA A 4 5.24 -14.80 11.29
C ALA A 4 3.83 -14.97 11.91
N LEU A 5 3.67 -14.62 13.19
CA LEU A 5 2.38 -14.75 13.91
C LEU A 5 1.83 -13.44 14.47
N SER A 6 2.25 -12.28 13.95
CA SER A 6 1.69 -10.97 14.34
C SER A 6 1.32 -10.01 13.20
N ASP A 7 1.66 -10.31 11.94
CA ASP A 7 1.80 -9.23 10.93
C ASP A 7 0.55 -8.97 10.07
N GLN A 8 -0.54 -9.73 10.24
CA GLN A 8 -1.76 -9.52 9.44
C GLN A 8 -2.56 -8.27 9.84
N LEU A 9 -2.35 -7.71 11.03
CA LEU A 9 -3.15 -6.57 11.51
C LEU A 9 -2.59 -5.19 11.09
N TYR A 10 -1.34 -5.12 10.63
CA TYR A 10 -0.65 -3.84 10.42
C TYR A 10 -0.88 -3.18 9.06
N ILE A 11 -1.35 -3.92 8.04
CA ILE A 11 -1.60 -3.34 6.71
C ILE A 11 -2.75 -2.32 6.74
N TYR A 12 -3.77 -2.53 7.58
CA TYR A 12 -4.96 -1.68 7.62
C TYR A 12 -4.69 -0.21 8.00
N LEU A 13 -3.51 0.09 8.55
CA LEU A 13 -3.14 1.42 9.04
C LEU A 13 -2.14 2.15 8.13
N VAL A 14 -1.76 1.56 7.00
CA VAL A 14 -0.82 2.20 6.06
C VAL A 14 -1.53 3.37 5.39
N GLN A 15 -0.94 4.58 5.43
CA GLN A 15 -1.56 5.75 4.79
C GLN A 15 -1.25 5.80 3.29
N PHE A 16 -2.16 6.41 2.53
CA PHE A 16 -2.01 6.62 1.09
C PHE A 16 -1.05 7.78 0.80
N LEU A 17 0.01 7.54 0.02
CA LEU A 17 0.90 8.58 -0.50
C LEU A 17 1.06 8.43 -2.01
N CYS A 18 0.71 9.47 -2.77
CA CYS A 18 0.91 9.47 -4.22
C CYS A 18 2.39 9.54 -4.59
N PHE A 19 2.81 8.67 -5.51
CA PHE A 19 4.07 8.70 -6.26
C PHE A 19 5.39 8.53 -5.47
N ASP A 20 5.40 8.67 -4.14
CA ASP A 20 6.60 8.49 -3.30
C ASP A 20 6.32 7.59 -2.09
N ALA A 21 5.52 6.55 -2.31
CA ALA A 21 5.18 5.58 -1.28
C ALA A 21 6.44 4.87 -0.74
N THR A 22 6.47 4.67 0.58
CA THR A 22 7.58 3.97 1.23
C THR A 22 7.52 2.46 0.99
N LEU A 23 6.34 1.93 0.66
CA LEU A 23 6.07 0.52 0.41
C LEU A 23 5.66 0.27 -1.05
N VAL A 24 6.09 -0.88 -1.57
CA VAL A 24 5.64 -1.47 -2.84
C VAL A 24 4.97 -2.82 -2.59
N GLU A 25 3.88 -3.06 -3.30
CA GLU A 25 3.15 -4.33 -3.32
C GLU A 25 3.84 -5.32 -4.28
N ILE A 26 4.16 -6.51 -3.79
CA ILE A 26 4.68 -7.60 -4.61
C ILE A 26 3.84 -8.85 -4.36
N PRO A 27 3.23 -9.45 -5.41
CA PRO A 27 2.55 -10.73 -5.28
C PRO A 27 3.59 -11.82 -5.03
N VAL A 28 3.33 -12.67 -4.03
CA VAL A 28 4.19 -13.78 -3.66
C VAL A 28 3.37 -15.05 -3.67
N GLU A 29 3.90 -16.06 -4.37
CA GLU A 29 3.38 -17.42 -4.29
C GLU A 29 4.10 -18.15 -3.16
N VAL A 30 3.33 -18.76 -2.26
CA VAL A 30 3.86 -19.59 -1.20
C VAL A 30 3.49 -21.04 -1.50
N GLU A 31 4.51 -21.81 -1.88
CA GLU A 31 4.39 -23.25 -2.04
C GLU A 31 4.47 -23.93 -0.67
N THR A 32 3.39 -24.62 -0.29
CA THR A 32 3.40 -25.60 0.80
C THR A 32 3.20 -26.98 0.19
N PRO A 33 3.58 -28.08 0.87
CA PRO A 33 3.46 -29.43 0.30
C PRO A 33 2.04 -29.78 -0.20
N ASP A 34 1.03 -29.08 0.30
CA ASP A 34 -0.37 -29.42 0.09
C ASP A 34 -1.10 -28.39 -0.80
N HIS A 35 -0.61 -27.15 -0.94
CA HIS A 35 -1.32 -26.04 -1.60
C HIS A 35 -0.39 -24.91 -2.09
N HIS A 36 -0.88 -24.16 -3.09
CA HIS A 36 -0.34 -22.89 -3.57
C HIS A 36 -1.23 -21.74 -3.10
N TYR A 37 -0.67 -20.81 -2.30
CA TYR A 37 -1.39 -19.61 -1.87
C TYR A 37 -0.75 -18.36 -2.47
N TYR A 38 -1.59 -17.46 -2.98
CA TYR A 38 -1.17 -16.12 -3.39
C TYR A 38 -1.30 -15.18 -2.21
N HIS A 39 -0.17 -14.62 -1.78
CA HIS A 39 -0.09 -13.59 -0.76
C HIS A 39 0.36 -12.27 -1.38
N VAL A 40 -0.07 -11.19 -0.76
CA VAL A 40 0.46 -9.86 -1.03
C VAL A 40 1.49 -9.56 0.05
N ALA A 41 2.72 -9.24 -0.38
CA ALA A 41 3.78 -8.79 0.51
C ALA A 41 4.13 -7.32 0.20
N LEU A 42 4.38 -6.54 1.26
CA LEU A 42 4.82 -5.16 1.16
C LEU A 42 6.31 -5.07 1.45
N PHE A 43 7.06 -4.42 0.57
CA PHE A 43 8.50 -4.19 0.72
C PHE A 43 8.81 -2.71 0.72
N THR A 44 9.83 -2.29 1.47
CA THR A 44 10.27 -0.89 1.44
C THR A 44 10.99 -0.57 0.14
N THR A 45 10.64 0.54 -0.52
CA THR A 45 11.29 1.03 -1.75
C THR A 45 12.62 1.77 -1.48
N ARG A 46 12.85 2.15 -0.22
CA ARG A 46 14.01 2.90 0.26
C ARG A 46 14.22 2.65 1.77
N ASN A 47 15.30 3.18 2.33
CA ASN A 47 15.47 3.21 3.79
C ASN A 47 14.38 4.08 4.44
N VAL A 48 13.74 3.57 5.48
CA VAL A 48 12.70 4.24 6.26
C VAL A 48 13.25 4.54 7.65
N ALA A 49 13.11 5.77 8.12
CA ALA A 49 13.58 6.16 9.45
C ALA A 49 12.63 5.66 10.55
N ALA A 50 13.14 5.55 11.78
CA ALA A 50 12.27 5.26 12.92
C ALA A 50 11.22 6.36 13.09
N MET A 51 9.96 5.98 13.34
CA MET A 51 8.80 6.88 13.42
C MET A 51 8.41 7.57 12.11
N GLU A 52 9.06 7.24 10.98
CA GLU A 52 8.55 7.63 9.67
C GLU A 52 7.30 6.82 9.35
N GLU A 53 6.29 7.50 8.81
CA GLU A 53 5.05 6.85 8.41
C GLU A 53 5.28 5.90 7.23
N LEU A 54 4.78 4.68 7.35
CA LEU A 54 4.73 3.76 6.23
C LEU A 54 3.57 4.12 5.33
N THR A 55 3.86 4.29 4.04
CA THR A 55 2.87 4.70 3.05
C THR A 55 2.89 3.76 1.86
N TRP A 56 1.71 3.54 1.28
CA TRP A 56 1.53 2.71 0.09
C TRP A 56 0.67 3.46 -0.92
N ASP A 57 0.99 3.32 -2.20
CA ASP A 57 0.19 3.89 -3.28
C ASP A 57 -0.85 2.85 -3.70
N TYR A 58 -2.12 3.11 -3.37
CA TYR A 58 -3.22 2.18 -3.62
C TYR A 58 -3.60 2.10 -5.11
N GLY A 59 -2.91 2.85 -5.99
CA GLY A 59 -3.18 2.83 -7.43
C GLY A 59 -4.55 3.39 -7.80
N ILE A 60 -5.17 4.19 -6.91
CA ILE A 60 -6.48 4.78 -7.16
C ILE A 60 -6.38 5.73 -8.35
N ASP A 61 -7.20 5.45 -9.36
CA ASP A 61 -7.49 6.38 -10.44
C ASP A 61 -8.60 7.34 -9.98
N PHE A 62 -8.22 8.61 -9.75
CA PHE A 62 -9.17 9.63 -9.31
C PHE A 62 -10.02 10.18 -10.46
N ASP A 63 -9.63 9.92 -11.72
CA ASP A 63 -10.35 10.36 -12.91
C ASP A 63 -11.37 9.32 -13.41
N ASP A 64 -11.48 8.19 -12.72
CA ASP A 64 -12.48 7.17 -13.04
C ASP A 64 -13.86 7.53 -12.45
N HIS A 65 -14.70 8.09 -13.31
CA HIS A 65 -16.05 8.53 -12.97
C HIS A 65 -17.10 7.40 -13.07
N ASP A 66 -16.73 6.26 -13.64
CA ASP A 66 -17.62 5.13 -13.89
C ASP A 66 -17.57 4.10 -12.73
N HIS A 67 -16.62 4.24 -11.81
CA HIS A 67 -16.55 3.40 -10.61
C HIS A 67 -17.69 3.71 -9.61
N PRO A 68 -18.32 2.66 -9.03
CA PRO A 68 -19.43 2.81 -8.11
C PRO A 68 -19.02 3.42 -6.75
N VAL A 69 -17.72 3.44 -6.44
CA VAL A 69 -17.16 4.03 -5.23
C VAL A 69 -16.62 5.41 -5.57
N LYS A 70 -17.22 6.47 -4.99
CA LYS A 70 -16.69 7.83 -5.14
C LYS A 70 -15.29 7.91 -4.54
N ALA A 71 -14.32 8.37 -5.31
CA ALA A 71 -12.98 8.65 -4.80
C ALA A 71 -13.06 9.66 -3.64
N PHE A 72 -12.31 9.41 -2.57
CA PHE A 72 -12.16 10.35 -1.45
C PHE A 72 -11.19 11.48 -1.83
N GLN A 73 -11.20 12.58 -1.08
CA GLN A 73 -10.19 13.62 -1.26
C GLN A 73 -8.85 13.16 -0.67
N CYS A 74 -7.80 13.12 -1.49
CA CYS A 74 -6.47 12.75 -1.02
C CYS A 74 -5.82 13.86 -0.19
N LEU A 75 -5.26 13.50 0.97
CA LEU A 75 -4.62 14.42 1.92
C LEU A 75 -3.10 14.20 2.05
N CYS A 76 -2.48 13.46 1.13
CA CYS A 76 -1.07 13.05 1.26
C CYS A 76 -0.05 14.21 1.24
N GLY A 77 -0.47 15.44 0.93
CA GLY A 77 0.41 16.63 0.91
C GLY A 77 1.45 16.67 -0.22
N SER A 78 1.56 15.61 -1.04
CA SER A 78 2.56 15.52 -2.11
C SER A 78 2.38 16.59 -3.19
N PRO A 79 3.47 17.19 -3.71
CA PRO A 79 3.43 18.09 -4.86
C PRO A 79 2.86 17.43 -6.12
N PHE A 80 2.91 16.10 -6.21
CA PHE A 80 2.42 15.29 -7.34
C PHE A 80 1.11 14.55 -7.04
N CYS A 81 0.35 14.95 -6.01
CA CYS A 81 -0.91 14.29 -5.63
C CYS A 81 -1.91 14.17 -6.80
N ARG A 82 -2.42 12.94 -7.06
CA ARG A 82 -3.42 12.64 -8.12
C ARG A 82 -4.82 13.20 -7.84
N GLY A 83 -5.16 13.41 -6.57
CA GLY A 83 -6.51 13.84 -6.14
C GLY A 83 -6.55 15.26 -5.55
N ARG A 84 -5.65 16.16 -5.99
CA ARG A 84 -5.64 17.54 -5.51
C ARG A 84 -6.84 18.28 -6.11
N ASN A 85 -7.85 18.58 -5.31
CA ASN A 85 -8.80 19.65 -5.63
C ASN A 85 -8.03 20.98 -5.62
N LEU A 86 -7.94 21.64 -6.77
CA LEU A 86 -7.59 23.06 -6.84
C LEU A 86 -8.78 23.92 -6.40
#